data_AF-A0A926S517-F1
#
_entry.id   AF-A0A926S517-F1
#
_cell.length_a   1.000
_cell.length_b   1.000
_cell.length_c   1.000
_cell.angle_alpha   90.00
_cell.angle_beta   90.00
_cell.angle_gamma   90.00
#
_symmetry.space_group_name_H-M   'P 1'
#
loop_
_entity.id
_entity.type
_entity.pdbx_description
1 polymer ?
#
loop_
_entity_poly.entity_id
_entity_poly.type
_entity_poly.pdbx_seq_one_letter_code
_entity_poly.pdbx_strand_id
1 'polypeptide(L)'
;MISSSGDETLTIEKLRAEGMRLGLVCGHCHRFRYLNDSRFADTETLGDIAKKLTCNRCRSTDVEAVAVSRDPKTGYWPAERS
;
A
#
# COMPACT_ATOMS: atom_id res chain seq x y z
N MET A 1 -10.03 8.67 5.51
CA MET A 1 -9.30 8.44 6.77
C MET A 1 -8.35 7.29 6.50
N ILE A 2 -7.05 7.55 6.53
CA ILE A 2 -6.03 6.52 6.30
C ILE A 2 -5.72 5.98 7.71
N SER A 3 -6.30 4.83 8.06
CA SER A 3 -6.11 4.21 9.37
C SER A 3 -4.74 3.51 9.37
N SER A 4 -3.73 4.13 9.98
CA SER A 4 -2.31 3.78 9.83
C SER A 4 -1.70 3.05 11.04
N SER A 5 -2.26 1.94 11.53
CA SER A 5 -1.57 1.17 12.60
C SER A 5 -1.81 -0.35 12.62
N GLY A 6 -2.41 -0.95 11.60
CA GLY A 6 -2.78 -2.38 11.64
C GLY A 6 -2.51 -3.20 10.38
N ASP A 7 -1.88 -2.62 9.36
CA ASP A 7 -1.87 -3.21 8.03
C ASP A 7 -0.62 -4.04 7.71
N GLU A 8 0.43 -3.98 8.55
CA GLU A 8 1.68 -4.71 8.32
C GLU A 8 1.48 -6.23 8.26
N THR A 9 0.51 -6.76 9.00
CA THR A 9 0.16 -8.19 8.99
C THR A 9 -0.90 -8.55 7.95
N LEU A 10 -1.44 -7.57 7.22
CA LEU A 10 -2.42 -7.83 6.18
C LEU A 10 -1.74 -8.54 5.00
N THR A 11 -2.33 -9.64 4.57
CA THR A 11 -1.83 -10.42 3.44
C THR A 11 -2.37 -9.91 2.12
N ILE A 12 -1.66 -10.19 1.03
CA ILE A 12 -2.13 -9.90 -0.32
C ILE A 12 -3.44 -10.61 -0.65
N GLU A 13 -3.65 -11.83 -0.12
CA GLU A 13 -4.93 -12.52 -0.24
C GLU A 13 -6.09 -11.69 0.30
N LYS A 14 -5.98 -11.20 1.54
CA LYS A 14 -7.03 -10.39 2.18
C LYS A 14 -7.22 -9.07 1.46
N LEU A 15 -6.12 -8.43 1.05
CA LEU A 15 -6.15 -7.19 0.29
C LEU A 15 -6.97 -7.35 -1.00
N ARG A 16 -6.78 -8.45 -1.73
CA ARG A 16 -7.56 -8.77 -2.94
C ARG A 16 -9.01 -9.13 -2.61
N ALA A 17 -9.25 -9.93 -1.58
CA ALA A 17 -10.59 -10.35 -1.16
C ALA A 17 -11.46 -9.15 -0.78
N GLU A 18 -10.88 -8.12 -0.16
CA GLU A 18 -11.56 -6.88 0.23
C GLU A 18 -11.61 -5.84 -0.91
N GLY A 19 -11.07 -6.15 -2.09
CA GLY A 19 -11.05 -5.24 -3.24
C GLY A 19 -10.20 -3.99 -3.02
N MET A 20 -9.25 -4.05 -2.08
CA MET A 20 -8.30 -2.98 -1.79
C MET A 20 -7.14 -3.00 -2.79
N ARG A 21 -6.38 -1.91 -2.86
CA ARG A 21 -5.16 -1.83 -3.68
C ARG A 21 -3.93 -1.72 -2.81
N LEU A 22 -2.83 -2.29 -3.29
CA LEU A 22 -1.55 -2.15 -2.64
C LEU A 22 -0.95 -0.77 -2.94
N GLY A 23 -0.69 0.00 -1.90
CA GLY A 23 0.04 1.25 -1.93
C GLY A 23 1.42 1.10 -1.30
N LEU A 24 2.34 1.97 -1.71
CA LEU A 24 3.63 2.16 -1.06
C LEU A 24 3.80 3.64 -0.76
N VAL A 25 4.10 3.97 0.50
CA VAL A 25 4.46 5.31 0.94
C VAL A 25 5.91 5.31 1.42
N CYS A 26 6.67 6.33 1.05
CA CYS A 26 8.01 6.51 1.59
C CYS A 26 7.97 7.47 2.77
N GLY A 27 8.43 7.08 3.95
CA GLY A 27 8.48 7.94 5.14
C GLY A 27 9.49 9.09 4.98
N HIS A 28 10.54 8.91 4.17
CA HIS A 28 11.56 9.95 3.95
C HIS A 28 11.16 11.05 2.95
N CYS A 29 10.51 10.71 1.83
CA CYS A 29 10.13 11.71 0.81
C CYS A 29 8.62 11.89 0.65
N HIS A 30 7.83 11.24 1.50
CA HIS A 30 6.37 11.27 1.55
C HIS A 30 5.70 10.94 0.21
N ARG A 31 6.43 10.25 -0.68
CA ARG A 31 5.93 9.87 -1.99
C ARG A 31 5.05 8.64 -1.84
N PHE A 32 3.82 8.74 -2.31
CA PHE A 32 2.90 7.63 -2.44
C PHE A 32 2.90 7.10 -3.89
N ARG A 33 2.77 5.78 -4.06
CA ARG A 33 2.53 5.13 -5.35
C ARG A 33 1.68 3.88 -5.18
N TYR A 34 0.94 3.52 -6.21
CA TYR A 34 0.33 2.20 -6.30
C TYR A 34 1.38 1.16 -6.73
N LEU A 35 1.24 -0.04 -6.17
CA LEU A 35 1.96 -1.23 -6.58
C LEU A 35 1.00 -2.19 -7.27
N ASN A 36 1.56 -3.04 -8.13
CA ASN A 36 0.81 -4.14 -8.72
C ASN A 36 0.87 -5.31 -7.74
N ASP A 37 -0.24 -5.58 -7.06
CA ASP A 37 -0.37 -6.67 -6.10
C ASP A 37 -0.22 -8.06 -6.75
N SER A 38 -0.44 -8.20 -8.05
CA SER A 38 -0.29 -9.47 -8.79
C SER A 38 1.17 -9.94 -8.89
N ARG A 39 2.14 -9.12 -8.46
CA ARG A 39 3.56 -9.48 -8.41
C ARG A 39 3.99 -10.13 -7.10
N PHE A 40 3.11 -10.17 -6.11
CA PHE A 40 3.38 -10.69 -4.77
C PHE A 40 2.57 -11.96 -4.53
N ALA A 41 3.11 -12.86 -3.71
CA ALA A 41 2.40 -14.06 -3.33
C ALA A 41 1.29 -13.75 -2.33
N ASP A 42 0.20 -14.52 -2.38
CA ASP A 42 -1.00 -14.28 -1.59
C ASP A 42 -0.75 -14.39 -0.08
N THR A 43 0.27 -15.16 0.31
CA THR A 43 0.73 -15.34 1.70
C THR A 43 1.65 -14.23 2.20
N GLU A 44 2.15 -13.34 1.32
CA GLU A 44 3.01 -12.24 1.73
C GLU A 44 2.21 -11.17 2.46
N THR A 45 2.78 -10.70 3.57
CA THR A 45 2.24 -9.59 4.33
C THR A 45 2.74 -8.26 3.78
N LEU A 46 2.00 -7.17 4.02
CA LEU A 46 2.45 -5.85 3.60
C LEU A 46 3.78 -5.46 4.25
N GLY A 47 3.99 -5.81 5.52
CA GLY A 47 5.25 -5.57 6.22
C GLY A 47 6.44 -6.28 5.54
N ASP A 48 6.27 -7.53 5.10
CA ASP A 48 7.31 -8.25 4.36
C ASP A 48 7.57 -7.66 2.98
N ILE A 49 6.53 -7.19 2.30
CA ILE A 49 6.64 -6.51 1.01
C ILE A 49 7.40 -5.19 1.16
N ALA A 50 7.09 -4.40 2.18
CA ALA A 50 7.75 -3.13 2.45
C ALA A 50 9.27 -3.31 2.63
N LYS A 51 9.70 -4.33 3.39
CA LYS A 51 11.11 -4.66 3.62
C LYS A 51 11.87 -5.04 2.34
N LYS A 52 11.19 -5.56 1.33
CA LYS A 52 11.79 -5.93 0.03
C LYS A 52 11.88 -4.77 -0.95
N LEU A 53 11.24 -3.64 -0.63
CA LEU A 53 11.10 -2.50 -1.52
C LEU A 53 11.94 -1.31 -1.07
N THR A 54 12.21 -0.43 -2.02
CA THR A 54 12.85 0.86 -1.77
C THR A 54 12.13 1.94 -2.55
N CYS A 55 12.23 3.17 -2.05
CA CYS A 55 11.63 4.29 -2.75
C CYS A 55 12.36 4.54 -4.07
N ASN A 56 11.64 4.46 -5.19
CA ASN A 56 12.24 4.69 -6.52
C ASN A 56 12.81 6.12 -6.70
N ARG A 57 12.39 7.09 -5.88
CA ARG A 57 12.86 8.49 -5.97
C ARG A 57 14.09 8.76 -5.11
N CYS A 58 14.01 8.51 -3.81
CA CYS A 58 15.09 8.81 -2.86
C CYS A 58 15.96 7.60 -2.53
N ARG A 59 15.61 6.39 -3.01
CA ARG A 59 16.27 5.11 -2.70
C ARG A 59 16.27 4.73 -1.22
N SER A 60 15.50 5.44 -0.39
CA SER A 60 15.33 5.08 1.01
C SER A 60 14.64 3.72 1.15
N THR A 61 15.09 2.91 2.11
CA THR A 61 14.43 1.70 2.60
C THR A 61 13.30 2.01 3.58
N ASP A 62 13.19 3.27 4.01
CA ASP A 62 12.11 3.79 4.84
C ASP A 62 10.83 3.93 3.99
N VAL A 63 10.21 2.78 3.71
CA VAL A 63 8.97 2.64 2.97
C VAL A 63 8.00 1.74 3.72
N GLU A 64 6.73 2.06 3.60
CA GLU A 64 5.62 1.30 4.19
C GLU A 64 4.67 0.88 3.07
N ALA A 65 4.29 -0.39 3.07
CA ALA A 65 3.22 -0.88 2.22
C ALA A 65 1.90 -0.73 2.97
N VAL A 66 0.89 -0.22 2.27
CA VAL A 66 -0.40 0.13 2.86
C VAL A 66 -1.54 -0.40 1.99
N ALA A 67 -2.57 -0.98 2.60
CA ALA A 67 -3.82 -1.23 1.91
C ALA A 67 -4.57 0.09 1.70
N VAL A 68 -4.96 0.29 0.45
CA VAL A 68 -5.71 1.46 0.01
C VAL A 68 -7.09 0.99 -0.36
N SER A 69 -8.07 1.33 0.48
CA SER A 69 -9.49 1.11 0.18
C SER A 69 -10.06 2.27 -0.64
N ARG A 70 -11.12 1.99 -1.39
CA ARG A 70 -11.93 3.04 -2.05
C ARG A 70 -12.60 3.89 -0.97
N ASP A 71 -12.66 5.21 -1.17
CA ASP A 71 -13.35 6.07 -0.22
C ASP A 71 -14.86 5.73 -0.20
N PRO A 72 -15.44 5.33 0.95
CA PRO A 72 -16.80 4.80 1.00
C PRO A 72 -17.88 5.88 0.79
N LYS A 73 -17.51 7.16 0.89
CA LYS A 73 -18.44 8.29 0.69
C LYS A 73 -18.49 8.76 -0.75
N THR A 74 -17.37 8.70 -1.44
CA THR A 74 -17.23 9.28 -2.79
C THR A 74 -17.09 8.23 -3.87
N GLY A 75 -16.74 6.98 -3.52
CA GLY A 75 -16.46 5.94 -4.52
C GLY A 75 -15.27 6.31 -5.41
N TYR A 76 -14.38 7.20 -4.99
CA TYR A 76 -13.17 7.52 -5.76
C TYR A 76 -11.95 6.91 -5.07
N TRP A 77 -10.98 6.48 -5.87
CA TRP A 77 -9.65 6.19 -5.36
C TRP A 77 -9.02 7.52 -4.95
N PRO A 78 -8.29 7.62 -3.83
CA PRO A 78 -7.78 8.91 -3.31
C PRO A 78 -6.85 9.67 -4.28
N ALA A 79 -6.40 9.06 -5.38
CA ALA A 79 -5.64 9.71 -6.44
C ALA A 79 -6.49 10.43 -7.53
N GLU A 80 -7.83 10.43 -7.42
CA GLU A 80 -8.74 11.05 -8.41
C GLU A 80 -9.41 12.35 -7.92
N ARG A 81 -8.95 12.96 -6.81
CA ARG A 81 -9.38 14.31 -6.44
C ARG A 81 -8.47 15.33 -7.12
N SER A 82 -8.83 15.71 -8.35
CA SER A 82 -8.47 17.02 -8.91
C SER A 82 -9.31 18.11 -8.27
#